data_AF-A0A1W9W5T6-F1
#
_entry.id   AF-A0A1W9W5T6-F1
#
_cell.length_a   1.000
_cell.length_b   1.000
_cell.length_c   1.000
_cell.angle_alpha   90.00
_cell.angle_beta   90.00
_cell.angle_gamma   90.00
#
_symmetry.space_group_name_H-M   'P 1'
#
loop_
_entity.id
_entity.type
_entity.pdbx_description
1 polymer ?
#
loop_
_entity_poly.entity_id
_entity_poly.type
_entity_poly.pdbx_seq_one_letter_code
_entity_poly.pdbx_strand_id
1 'polypeptide(L)'
;ENANRMLEGLIVVLLEELDLEFKRTGSFTCRRDDLERGAEPDSCYYIQHEAQVRNKEPIDLNRDPPPDLVVEIEHTQSALPKLQLYATMGVPEFWRYNGDELYIYQLVKGNYAQCQHSLAFAAINLTEIPRFLQQGKQHGELKMTKNFRKWVIKQL
;
A
#
# COMPACT_ATOMS: atom_id res chain seq x y z
N GLU A 1 14.29 2.64 -2.83
CA GLU A 1 14.24 1.40 -3.65
C GLU A 1 14.23 0.11 -2.83
N ASN A 2 15.25 -0.22 -2.03
CA ASN A 2 15.29 -1.48 -1.25
C ASN A 2 14.12 -1.62 -0.24
N ALA A 3 13.82 -0.55 0.52
CA ALA A 3 12.69 -0.56 1.46
C ALA A 3 11.32 -0.77 0.78
N ASN A 4 11.14 -0.26 -0.44
CA ASN A 4 9.91 -0.47 -1.21
C ASN A 4 9.72 -1.96 -1.49
N ARG A 5 10.72 -2.62 -2.08
CA ARG A 5 10.68 -4.06 -2.40
C ARG A 5 10.45 -4.94 -1.18
N MET A 6 11.11 -4.62 -0.07
CA MET A 6 10.87 -5.35 1.19
C MET A 6 9.42 -5.18 1.67
N LEU A 7 8.89 -3.95 1.65
CA LEU A 7 7.51 -3.68 2.05
C LEU A 7 6.50 -4.35 1.11
N GLU A 8 6.71 -4.31 -0.21
CA GLU A 8 5.93 -5.07 -1.19
C GLU A 8 5.90 -6.56 -0.84
N GLY A 9 7.05 -7.14 -0.47
CA GLY A 9 7.14 -8.53 -0.06
C GLY A 9 6.34 -8.84 1.22
N LEU A 10 6.34 -7.92 2.19
CA LEU A 10 5.52 -8.08 3.41
C LEU A 10 4.02 -7.95 3.09
N ILE A 11 3.63 -7.03 2.23
CA ILE A 11 2.22 -6.88 1.79
C ILE A 11 1.74 -8.16 1.10
N VAL A 12 2.55 -8.77 0.24
CA VAL A 12 2.21 -10.06 -0.40
C VAL A 12 2.00 -11.15 0.65
N VAL A 13 2.84 -11.22 1.68
CA VAL A 13 2.62 -12.16 2.79
C VAL A 13 1.29 -11.89 3.49
N LEU A 14 0.94 -10.63 3.76
CA LEU A 14 -0.35 -10.30 4.36
C LEU A 14 -1.50 -10.80 3.49
N LEU A 15 -1.45 -10.52 2.18
CA LEU A 15 -2.47 -10.93 1.22
C LEU A 15 -2.61 -12.46 1.16
N GLU A 16 -1.50 -13.19 1.12
CA GLU A 16 -1.49 -14.66 1.13
C GLU A 16 -2.10 -15.23 2.41
N GLU A 17 -1.66 -14.77 3.60
CA GLU A 17 -2.12 -15.34 4.87
C GLU A 17 -3.56 -14.96 5.23
N LEU A 18 -4.08 -13.87 4.67
CA LEU A 18 -5.46 -13.42 4.84
C LEU A 18 -6.40 -13.91 3.72
N ASP A 19 -5.89 -14.71 2.77
CA ASP A 19 -6.63 -15.22 1.60
C ASP A 19 -7.30 -14.10 0.79
N LEU A 20 -6.56 -13.02 0.55
CA LEU A 20 -6.99 -11.85 -0.20
C LEU A 20 -6.32 -11.82 -1.57
N GLU A 21 -7.12 -11.94 -2.62
CA GLU A 21 -6.65 -11.75 -3.99
C GLU A 21 -6.26 -10.28 -4.23
N PHE A 22 -5.28 -10.06 -5.12
CA PHE A 22 -4.83 -8.71 -5.44
C PHE A 22 -4.36 -8.54 -6.89
N LYS A 23 -4.52 -7.31 -7.39
CA LYS A 23 -3.87 -6.84 -8.60
C LYS A 23 -2.94 -5.69 -8.26
N ARG A 24 -1.64 -5.89 -8.47
CA ARG A 24 -0.65 -4.81 -8.40
C ARG A 24 -0.70 -3.99 -9.67
N THR A 25 -0.66 -2.67 -9.53
CA THR A 25 -0.54 -1.76 -10.69
C THR A 25 0.63 -0.83 -10.50
N GLY A 26 1.45 -0.70 -11.55
CA GLY A 26 2.58 0.24 -11.58
C GLY A 26 2.21 1.57 -12.24
N SER A 27 3.22 2.43 -12.36
CA SER A 27 3.19 3.81 -12.86
C SER A 27 2.47 4.06 -14.19
N PHE A 28 2.30 3.04 -15.04
CA PHE A 28 1.80 3.22 -16.40
C PHE A 28 0.34 2.78 -16.63
N THR A 29 -0.29 2.13 -15.65
CA THR A 29 -1.53 1.37 -15.88
C THR A 29 -2.81 2.14 -15.54
N CYS A 30 -2.74 3.21 -14.75
CA CYS A 30 -3.90 4.01 -14.36
C CYS A 30 -3.89 5.35 -15.11
N ARG A 31 -4.97 5.67 -15.84
CA ARG A 31 -5.13 6.94 -16.57
C ARG A 31 -6.36 7.70 -16.07
N ARG A 32 -6.24 9.02 -15.97
CA ARG A 32 -7.35 9.95 -15.75
C ARG A 32 -7.06 11.24 -16.49
N ASP A 33 -8.08 11.82 -17.13
CA ASP A 33 -7.88 12.94 -18.07
C ASP A 33 -7.61 14.29 -17.38
N ASP A 34 -7.95 14.41 -16.09
CA ASP A 34 -7.81 15.60 -15.26
C ASP A 34 -6.52 15.63 -14.39
N LEU A 35 -5.78 14.52 -14.33
CA LEU A 35 -4.52 14.43 -13.60
C LEU A 35 -3.35 14.73 -14.53
N GLU A 36 -2.71 15.89 -14.34
CA GLU A 36 -1.40 16.13 -14.95
C GLU A 36 -0.44 14.97 -14.58
N ARG A 37 0.28 14.46 -15.58
CA ARG A 37 1.34 13.44 -15.44
C ARG A 37 2.20 13.75 -14.19
N GLY A 38 2.09 12.99 -13.11
CA GLY A 38 2.95 13.31 -11.97
C GLY A 38 2.82 12.52 -10.66
N ALA A 39 1.79 11.72 -10.44
CA ALA A 39 1.71 10.94 -9.20
C ALA A 39 1.70 9.45 -9.45
N GLU A 40 2.88 8.99 -9.82
CA GLU A 40 3.20 7.58 -9.82
C GLU A 40 3.51 7.18 -8.37
N PRO A 41 2.66 6.37 -7.73
CA PRO A 41 2.96 5.84 -6.42
C PRO A 41 4.07 4.81 -6.51
N ASP A 42 4.84 4.66 -5.43
CA ASP A 42 5.83 3.60 -5.30
C ASP A 42 5.21 2.19 -5.43
N SER A 43 3.97 2.02 -4.95
CA SER A 43 3.15 0.81 -5.17
C SER A 43 1.66 1.07 -5.02
N CYS A 44 0.85 0.40 -5.85
CA CYS A 44 -0.61 0.37 -5.75
C CYS A 44 -1.14 -1.07 -5.76
N TYR A 45 -2.19 -1.28 -4.99
CA TYR A 45 -2.88 -2.56 -4.88
C TYR A 45 -4.38 -2.37 -5.01
N TYR A 46 -4.98 -3.12 -5.93
CA TYR A 46 -6.40 -3.44 -5.90
C TYR A 46 -6.55 -4.72 -5.10
N ILE A 47 -7.36 -4.70 -4.05
CA ILE A 47 -7.61 -5.80 -3.12
C ILE A 47 -9.13 -6.04 -3.09
N GLN A 48 -9.91 -5.06 -2.62
CA GLN A 48 -11.38 -5.13 -2.63
C GLN A 48 -11.94 -4.96 -4.05
N HIS A 49 -11.28 -4.15 -4.88
CA HIS A 49 -11.68 -3.89 -6.26
C HIS A 49 -10.99 -4.80 -7.27
N GLU A 50 -10.17 -5.76 -6.83
CA GLU A 50 -9.37 -6.63 -7.71
C GLU A 50 -10.22 -7.27 -8.82
N ALA A 51 -11.32 -7.93 -8.45
CA ALA A 51 -12.15 -8.65 -9.42
C ALA A 51 -12.76 -7.74 -10.50
N GLN A 52 -12.97 -6.46 -10.18
CA GLN A 52 -13.54 -5.47 -11.12
C GLN A 52 -12.51 -4.99 -12.15
N VAL A 53 -11.22 -5.09 -11.84
CA VAL A 53 -10.12 -4.59 -12.67
C VAL A 53 -9.18 -5.68 -13.18
N ARG A 54 -9.36 -6.93 -12.76
CA ARG A 54 -8.49 -8.09 -13.09
C ARG A 54 -8.07 -8.11 -14.56
N ASN A 55 -9.05 -8.06 -15.46
CA ASN A 55 -8.84 -8.17 -16.91
C ASN A 55 -8.77 -6.82 -17.63
N LYS A 56 -8.60 -5.71 -16.91
CA LYS A 56 -8.53 -4.36 -17.49
C LYS A 56 -7.09 -3.88 -17.59
N GLU A 57 -6.67 -3.49 -18.79
CA GLU A 57 -5.38 -2.85 -19.06
C GLU A 57 -5.48 -2.00 -20.34
N PRO A 58 -5.35 -0.66 -20.28
CA PRO A 58 -5.17 0.15 -19.06
C PRO A 58 -6.46 0.20 -18.22
N ILE A 59 -6.30 0.57 -16.94
CA ILE A 59 -7.43 0.90 -16.05
C ILE A 59 -7.75 2.38 -16.24
N ASP A 60 -9.02 2.68 -16.54
CA ASP A 60 -9.51 4.04 -16.76
C ASP A 60 -10.15 4.56 -15.47
N LEU A 61 -9.45 5.40 -14.71
CA LEU A 61 -9.92 5.93 -13.43
C LEU A 61 -11.13 6.87 -13.56
N ASN A 62 -11.54 7.25 -14.78
CA ASN A 62 -12.80 7.94 -15.00
C ASN A 62 -14.02 6.98 -14.92
N ARG A 63 -13.78 5.67 -15.04
CA ARG A 63 -14.83 4.63 -15.16
C ARG A 63 -14.67 3.50 -14.15
N ASP A 64 -13.43 3.17 -13.83
CA ASP A 64 -13.02 2.09 -12.95
C ASP A 64 -12.75 2.63 -11.55
N PRO A 65 -12.88 1.80 -10.51
CA PRO A 65 -12.55 2.22 -9.15
C PRO A 65 -11.06 2.59 -9.04
N PRO A 66 -10.69 3.47 -8.09
CA PRO A 66 -9.29 3.69 -7.75
C PRO A 66 -8.67 2.45 -7.10
N PRO A 67 -7.33 2.36 -7.00
CA PRO A 67 -6.68 1.34 -6.20
C PRO A 67 -7.13 1.45 -4.74
N ASP A 68 -7.20 0.32 -4.05
CA ASP A 68 -7.61 0.25 -2.64
C ASP A 68 -6.53 0.76 -1.70
N LEU A 69 -5.29 0.43 -2.01
CA LEU A 69 -4.13 0.79 -1.20
C LEU A 69 -3.04 1.41 -2.08
N VAL A 70 -2.62 2.62 -1.70
CA VAL A 70 -1.40 3.26 -2.19
C VAL A 70 -0.33 3.19 -1.12
N VAL A 71 0.91 2.90 -1.52
CA VAL A 71 2.07 2.88 -0.63
C VAL A 71 3.14 3.81 -1.19
N GLU A 72 3.69 4.63 -0.32
CA GLU A 72 4.70 5.66 -0.63
C GLU A 72 5.89 5.55 0.34
N ILE A 73 7.09 5.55 -0.22
CA ILE A 73 8.36 5.55 0.53
C ILE A 73 8.94 6.96 0.48
N GLU A 74 8.57 7.78 1.47
CA GLU A 74 8.89 9.20 1.47
C GLU A 74 9.68 9.60 2.73
N HIS A 75 10.99 9.81 2.54
CA HIS A 75 11.89 10.28 3.59
C HIS A 75 11.73 11.77 3.93
N THR A 76 11.15 12.56 3.02
CA THR A 76 10.94 14.00 3.20
C THR A 76 9.62 14.26 3.94
N GLN A 77 9.49 15.42 4.58
CA GLN A 77 8.28 15.81 5.34
C GLN A 77 7.13 16.30 4.45
N SER A 78 7.31 16.39 3.13
CA SER A 78 6.34 17.00 2.21
C SER A 78 5.32 16.01 1.65
N ALA A 79 4.70 15.21 2.51
CA ALA A 79 3.65 14.24 2.14
C ALA A 79 2.30 14.88 1.79
N LEU A 80 2.08 16.14 2.19
CA LEU A 80 0.80 16.84 2.07
C LEU A 80 0.27 16.93 0.63
N PRO A 81 1.08 17.26 -0.41
CA PRO A 81 0.61 17.31 -1.79
C PRO A 81 0.15 15.95 -2.29
N LYS A 82 0.84 14.86 -1.93
CA LYS A 82 0.47 13.49 -2.32
C LYS A 82 -0.82 13.05 -1.64
N LEU A 83 -0.96 13.30 -0.33
CA LEU A 83 -2.20 12.99 0.40
C LEU A 83 -3.41 13.69 -0.23
N GLN A 84 -3.32 14.97 -0.57
CA GLN A 84 -4.43 15.69 -1.23
C GLN A 84 -4.76 15.10 -2.61
N LEU A 85 -3.73 14.68 -3.34
CA LEU A 85 -3.88 14.11 -4.67
C LEU A 85 -4.58 12.74 -4.65
N TYR A 86 -4.11 11.81 -3.80
CA TYR A 86 -4.74 10.50 -3.64
C TYR A 86 -6.15 10.60 -3.03
N ALA A 87 -6.39 11.60 -2.17
CA ALA A 87 -7.73 11.89 -1.65
C ALA A 87 -8.68 12.36 -2.76
N THR A 88 -8.21 13.21 -3.68
CA THR A 88 -8.99 13.67 -4.85
C THR A 88 -9.27 12.52 -5.84
N MET A 89 -8.40 11.51 -5.87
CA MET A 89 -8.63 10.27 -6.61
C MET A 89 -9.58 9.29 -5.92
N GLY A 90 -9.93 9.52 -4.65
CA GLY A 90 -10.83 8.64 -3.91
C GLY A 90 -10.18 7.35 -3.42
N VAL A 91 -8.84 7.28 -3.35
CA VAL A 91 -8.13 6.11 -2.85
C VAL A 91 -8.46 5.91 -1.36
N PRO A 92 -9.03 4.77 -0.94
CA PRO A 92 -9.54 4.61 0.41
C PRO A 92 -8.44 4.49 1.46
N GLU A 93 -7.27 3.92 1.12
CA GLU A 93 -6.16 3.74 2.06
C GLU A 93 -4.81 4.19 1.47
N PHE A 94 -4.02 4.91 2.28
CA PHE A 94 -2.70 5.41 1.91
C PHE A 94 -1.69 5.10 3.01
N TRP A 95 -0.59 4.44 2.66
CA TRP A 95 0.53 4.12 3.54
C TRP A 95 1.73 4.98 3.21
N ARG A 96 2.35 5.56 4.23
CA ARG A 96 3.62 6.27 4.12
C ARG A 96 4.65 5.63 5.02
N TYR A 97 5.77 5.22 4.43
CA TYR A 97 6.93 4.79 5.18
C TYR A 97 8.05 5.81 5.03
N ASN A 98 8.51 6.40 6.13
CA ASN A 98 9.56 7.43 6.10
C ASN A 98 10.99 6.86 6.27
N GLY A 99 11.14 5.55 6.37
CA GLY A 99 12.41 4.87 6.67
C GLY A 99 12.52 4.36 8.10
N ASP A 100 11.68 4.86 9.01
CA ASP A 100 11.65 4.50 10.43
C ASP A 100 10.25 4.07 10.89
N GLU A 101 9.22 4.85 10.55
CA GLU A 101 7.83 4.62 10.94
C GLU A 101 6.94 4.41 9.71
N LEU A 102 5.92 3.55 9.89
CA LEU A 102 4.83 3.34 8.95
C LEU A 102 3.60 4.11 9.45
N TYR A 103 3.13 5.06 8.64
CA TYR A 103 1.90 5.80 8.87
C TYR A 103 0.80 5.29 7.96
N ILE A 104 -0.37 5.03 8.52
CA ILE A 104 -1.55 4.56 7.80
C ILE A 104 -2.60 5.66 7.82
N TYR A 105 -3.14 5.98 6.66
CA TYR A 105 -4.17 6.98 6.47
C TYR A 105 -5.38 6.35 5.78
N GLN A 106 -6.57 6.70 6.26
CA GLN A 106 -7.84 6.32 5.64
C GLN A 106 -8.57 7.56 5.14
N LEU A 107 -9.20 7.44 3.97
CA LEU A 107 -9.96 8.53 3.38
C LEU A 107 -11.31 8.67 4.09
N VAL A 108 -11.51 9.78 4.79
CA VAL A 108 -12.73 10.11 5.52
C VAL A 108 -13.28 11.44 5.02
N LYS A 109 -14.45 11.41 4.38
CA LYS A 109 -15.13 12.62 3.85
C LYS A 109 -14.20 13.49 2.98
N GLY A 110 -13.43 12.85 2.09
CA GLY A 110 -12.53 13.53 1.15
C GLY A 110 -11.19 13.99 1.74
N ASN A 111 -10.89 13.67 3.00
CA ASN A 111 -9.59 13.98 3.62
C ASN A 111 -9.00 12.75 4.29
N TYR A 112 -7.68 12.61 4.26
CA TYR A 112 -7.01 11.54 4.97
C TYR A 112 -6.93 11.80 6.47
N ALA A 113 -7.34 10.80 7.25
CA ALA A 113 -7.14 10.76 8.70
C ALA A 113 -6.15 9.63 9.03
N GLN A 114 -5.14 9.93 9.85
CA GLN A 114 -4.21 8.92 10.33
C GLN A 114 -4.95 7.94 11.26
N CYS A 115 -4.64 6.65 11.13
CA CYS A 115 -5.19 5.59 11.97
C CYS A 115 -4.13 4.52 12.26
N GLN A 116 -4.48 3.55 13.11
CA GLN A 116 -3.60 2.45 13.51
C GLN A 116 -3.95 1.12 12.82
N HIS A 117 -5.09 1.05 12.14
CA HIS A 117 -5.60 -0.19 11.53
C HIS A 117 -5.79 0.00 10.03
N SER A 118 -5.43 -1.02 9.26
CA SER A 118 -5.70 -1.03 7.83
C SER A 118 -7.14 -1.44 7.53
N LEU A 119 -7.69 -0.97 6.40
CA LEU A 119 -8.97 -1.44 5.89
C LEU A 119 -8.84 -2.87 5.37
N ALA A 120 -7.78 -3.16 4.62
CA ALA A 120 -7.53 -4.49 4.07
C ALA A 120 -6.98 -5.49 5.09
N PHE A 121 -6.21 -5.02 6.08
CA PHE A 121 -5.49 -5.89 7.04
C PHE A 121 -5.89 -5.63 8.49
N ALA A 122 -7.18 -5.46 8.77
CA ALA A 122 -7.70 -5.05 10.08
C ALA A 122 -7.28 -5.96 11.26
N ALA A 123 -7.06 -7.26 11.00
CA ALA A 123 -6.65 -8.24 12.01
C ALA A 123 -5.17 -8.11 12.42
N ILE A 124 -4.35 -7.38 11.65
CA ILE A 124 -2.90 -7.36 11.81
C ILE A 124 -2.44 -6.02 12.38
N ASN A 125 -1.61 -6.04 13.42
CA ASN A 125 -0.98 -4.84 13.95
C ASN A 125 0.20 -4.39 13.07
N LEU A 126 -0.08 -3.54 12.10
CA LEU A 126 0.89 -3.08 11.11
C LEU A 126 2.01 -2.17 11.69
N THR A 127 1.91 -1.74 12.94
CA THR A 127 3.00 -0.99 13.60
C THR A 127 4.28 -1.82 13.76
N GLU A 128 4.20 -3.14 13.62
CA GLU A 128 5.36 -4.04 13.66
C GLU A 128 6.15 -4.10 12.34
N ILE A 129 5.57 -3.63 11.22
CA ILE A 129 6.22 -3.70 9.89
C ILE A 129 7.64 -3.11 9.91
N PRO A 130 7.90 -1.90 10.47
CA PRO A 130 9.25 -1.34 10.49
C PRO A 130 10.27 -2.24 11.17
N ARG A 131 9.88 -2.98 12.22
CA ARG A 131 10.76 -3.95 12.91
C ARG A 131 11.23 -5.04 11.96
N PHE A 132 10.33 -5.55 11.11
CA PHE A 132 10.67 -6.57 10.12
C PHE A 132 11.53 -6.00 8.98
N LEU A 133 11.23 -4.78 8.51
CA LEU A 133 12.07 -4.12 7.50
C LEU A 133 13.51 -3.95 7.99
N GLN A 134 13.71 -3.60 9.26
CA GLN A 134 15.06 -3.54 9.87
C GLN A 134 15.71 -4.92 9.97
N GLN A 135 14.94 -5.97 10.30
CA GLN A 135 15.46 -7.35 10.26
C GLN A 135 15.91 -7.77 8.85
N GLY A 136 15.19 -7.36 7.80
CA GLY A 136 15.56 -7.61 6.41
C GLY A 136 16.91 -6.99 6.04
N LYS A 137 17.15 -5.75 6.45
CA LYS A 137 18.43 -5.06 6.28
C LYS A 137 19.61 -5.79 6.96
N GLN A 138 19.37 -6.42 8.12
CA GLN A 138 20.40 -7.09 8.90
C GLN A 138 20.63 -8.57 8.52
N HIS A 139 19.57 -9.29 8.18
CA HIS A 139 19.59 -10.76 8.09
C HIS A 139 19.12 -11.31 6.74
N GLY A 140 18.79 -10.43 5.79
CA GLY A 140 18.31 -10.78 4.45
C GLY A 140 16.80 -10.93 4.35
N GLU A 141 16.28 -10.64 3.15
CA GLU A 141 14.84 -10.58 2.86
C GLU A 141 14.13 -11.91 3.07
N LEU A 142 14.72 -13.04 2.65
CA LEU A 142 14.10 -14.35 2.83
C LEU A 142 13.84 -14.70 4.29
N LYS A 143 14.77 -14.34 5.19
CA LYS A 143 14.62 -14.60 6.62
C LYS A 143 13.59 -13.65 7.25
N MET A 144 13.57 -12.39 6.81
CA MET A 144 12.53 -11.43 7.16
C MET A 144 11.14 -11.96 6.77
N THR A 145 10.92 -12.32 5.51
CA THR A 145 9.63 -12.81 5.01
C THR A 145 9.14 -14.04 5.78
N LYS A 146 10.03 -15.02 6.03
CA LYS A 146 9.67 -16.22 6.83
C LYS A 146 9.30 -15.88 8.27
N ASN A 147 10.00 -14.95 8.90
CA ASN A 147 9.72 -14.54 10.27
C ASN A 147 8.42 -13.73 10.35
N PHE A 148 8.19 -12.84 9.38
CA PHE A 148 6.98 -12.06 9.27
C PHE A 148 5.76 -12.95 9.08
N ARG A 149 5.80 -13.89 8.14
CA ARG A 149 4.73 -14.88 7.93
C ARG A 149 4.36 -15.62 9.22
N LYS A 150 5.37 -16.16 9.93
CA LYS A 150 5.15 -16.84 11.22
C LYS A 150 4.54 -15.93 12.28
N TRP A 151 4.81 -14.63 12.22
CA TRP A 151 4.24 -13.65 13.13
C TRP A 151 2.79 -13.33 12.74
N VAL A 152 2.50 -13.10 11.45
CA VAL A 152 1.14 -12.88 10.92
C VAL A 152 0.20 -14.03 11.29
N ILE A 153 0.62 -15.28 11.06
CA ILE A 153 -0.16 -16.49 11.43
C ILE A 153 -0.50 -16.53 12.92
N LYS A 154 0.33 -15.95 13.80
CA LYS A 154 0.06 -15.90 15.25
C LYS A 154 -0.89 -14.76 15.66
N GLN A 155 -1.17 -13.82 14.77
CA GLN A 155 -2.12 -12.72 15.00
C GLN A 155 -3.54 -13.09 14.54
N LEU A 156 -3.67 -14.07 13.64
CA LEU A 156 -4.93 -14.66 13.18
C LEU A 156 -5.46 -15.67 14.20
#